data_AF-A0A482X9F8-F1
#
_entry.id   AF-A0A482X9F8-F1
#
_cell.length_a   1.000
_cell.length_b   1.000
_cell.length_c   1.000
_cell.angle_alpha   90.00
_cell.angle_beta   90.00
_cell.angle_gamma   90.00
#
_symmetry.space_group_name_H-M   'P 1'
#
loop_
_entity.id
_entity.type
_entity.pdbx_description
1 polymer ?
#
loop_
_entity_poly.entity_id
_entity_poly.type
_entity_poly.pdbx_seq_one_letter_code
_entity_poly.pdbx_strand_id
1 'polypeptide(L)'
;MDNITLALRDLIELADHLRQERLFVLSEQSRLHELNEKVVCASSKLAQLAWVSAQHRLNLNRLVLSRPDCSPAACCQRADSLDSTEFIDAYKVLGYQDAAMFGQFLERVRNAPELVASCLAAGDRLMPAEATAGVIQSLVAGLYGSCLLPSDRALLLRLLKTLSHLQLVTSDDPRRLLRHGSCAFARLYSVFHEGLFSAKLFLTAALHAPITHVLTEDDKFLDIDPDKVAVRFPAEERLKKFGVEGTAEYEANVRRYRAWTVRSLVQLTQRFIRSLRDNLHCFPSSICWLIRHIASTATVPPKEVFVMCCDLVLTYFICLAVVNPEPWGITDVGAISYVARSNLIQVAQILQMLALSKYEPIDPRLQDLYSQLIRSVCRA
;
A
#
# COMPACT_ATOMS: atom_id res chain seq x y z
N MET A 1 -22.23 -75.23 -26.33
CA MET A 1 -22.11 -75.02 -24.87
C MET A 1 -20.96 -74.06 -24.54
N ASP A 2 -19.86 -74.08 -25.29
CA ASP A 2 -18.66 -73.26 -25.03
C ASP A 2 -18.84 -71.73 -25.17
N ASN A 3 -19.73 -71.26 -26.04
CA ASN A 3 -20.02 -69.81 -26.18
C ASN A 3 -20.83 -69.24 -25.01
N ILE A 4 -21.64 -70.06 -24.33
CA ILE A 4 -22.48 -69.62 -23.21
C ILE A 4 -21.61 -69.49 -21.95
N THR A 5 -20.69 -70.42 -21.73
CA THR A 5 -19.72 -70.36 -20.63
C THR A 5 -18.71 -69.23 -20.79
N LEU A 6 -18.29 -68.91 -22.02
CA LEU A 6 -17.43 -67.75 -22.29
C LEU A 6 -18.15 -66.43 -21.96
N ALA A 7 -19.39 -66.25 -22.45
CA ALA A 7 -20.19 -65.06 -22.17
C ALA A 7 -20.51 -64.89 -20.68
N LEU A 8 -20.70 -66.00 -19.94
CA LEU A 8 -20.92 -65.97 -18.50
C LEU A 8 -19.67 -65.51 -17.74
N ARG A 9 -18.47 -65.92 -18.20
CA ARG A 9 -17.20 -65.48 -17.63
C ARG A 9 -16.98 -63.98 -17.86
N ASP A 10 -17.22 -63.51 -19.08
CA ASP A 10 -17.07 -62.09 -19.43
C ASP A 10 -18.06 -61.22 -18.64
N LEU A 11 -19.28 -61.71 -18.37
CA LEU A 11 -20.26 -61.03 -17.51
C LEU A 11 -19.83 -60.96 -16.03
N ILE A 12 -19.22 -62.03 -15.51
CA ILE A 12 -18.70 -62.05 -14.13
C ILE A 12 -17.52 -61.08 -14.01
N GLU A 13 -16.58 -61.11 -14.97
CA GLU A 13 -15.46 -60.17 -15.01
C GLU A 13 -15.97 -58.73 -15.09
N LEU A 14 -16.95 -58.43 -15.94
CA LEU A 14 -17.54 -57.09 -16.00
C LEU A 14 -18.22 -56.69 -14.68
N ALA A 15 -18.94 -57.60 -14.04
CA ALA A 15 -19.59 -57.34 -12.75
C ALA A 15 -18.57 -57.04 -11.64
N ASP A 16 -17.44 -57.75 -11.62
CA ASP A 16 -16.35 -57.50 -10.69
C ASP A 16 -15.66 -56.17 -10.96
N HIS A 17 -15.39 -55.83 -12.23
CA HIS A 17 -14.86 -54.51 -12.60
C HIS A 17 -15.82 -53.38 -12.20
N LEU A 18 -17.12 -53.50 -12.49
CA LEU A 18 -18.12 -52.49 -12.09
C LEU A 18 -18.21 -52.33 -10.58
N ARG A 19 -18.06 -53.42 -9.82
CA ARG A 19 -18.02 -53.37 -8.36
C ARG A 19 -16.76 -52.66 -7.85
N GLN A 20 -15.60 -52.95 -8.43
CA GLN A 20 -14.34 -52.29 -8.08
C GLN A 20 -14.40 -50.79 -8.40
N GLU A 21 -14.86 -50.42 -9.60
CA GLU A 21 -15.06 -49.03 -10.00
C GLU A 21 -16.03 -48.30 -9.07
N ARG A 22 -17.16 -48.93 -8.71
CA ARG A 22 -18.10 -48.33 -7.75
C ARG A 22 -17.44 -48.06 -6.39
N LEU A 23 -16.66 -49.00 -5.87
CA LEU A 23 -15.95 -48.82 -4.59
C LEU A 23 -14.89 -47.72 -4.69
N PHE A 24 -14.16 -47.68 -5.81
CA PHE A 24 -13.20 -46.62 -6.09
C PHE A 24 -13.86 -45.24 -6.14
N VAL A 25 -14.97 -45.09 -6.88
CA VAL A 25 -15.73 -43.83 -6.95
C VAL A 25 -16.24 -43.39 -5.59
N LEU A 26 -16.77 -44.31 -4.77
CA LEU A 26 -17.23 -43.98 -3.41
C LEU A 26 -16.09 -43.53 -2.49
N SER A 27 -14.92 -44.18 -2.60
CA SER A 27 -13.70 -43.77 -1.90
C SER A 27 -13.26 -42.37 -2.32
N GLU A 28 -13.23 -42.09 -3.62
CA GLU A 28 -12.85 -40.78 -4.15
C GLU A 28 -13.86 -39.68 -3.76
N GLN A 29 -15.15 -39.97 -3.78
CA GLN A 29 -16.19 -39.03 -3.30
C GLN A 29 -15.99 -38.69 -1.82
N SER A 30 -15.70 -39.70 -0.98
CA SER A 30 -15.43 -39.51 0.45
C SER A 30 -14.17 -38.68 0.67
N ARG A 31 -13.11 -38.96 -0.11
CA ARG A 31 -11.84 -38.21 -0.07
C ARG A 31 -12.03 -36.76 -0.51
N LEU A 32 -12.81 -36.50 -1.56
CA LEU A 32 -13.13 -35.15 -2.01
C LEU A 32 -13.93 -34.38 -0.97
N HIS A 33 -14.90 -35.04 -0.32
CA HIS A 33 -15.68 -34.42 0.75
C HIS A 33 -14.77 -34.03 1.94
N GLU A 34 -13.90 -34.93 2.38
CA GLU A 34 -12.93 -34.65 3.45
C GLU A 34 -11.99 -33.49 3.09
N LEU A 35 -11.50 -33.47 1.85
CA LEU A 35 -10.64 -32.39 1.37
C LEU A 35 -11.37 -31.05 1.34
N ASN A 36 -12.63 -31.04 0.92
CA ASN A 36 -13.46 -29.83 0.90
C ASN A 36 -13.67 -29.28 2.32
N GLU A 37 -13.99 -30.13 3.29
CA GLU A 37 -14.12 -29.73 4.70
C GLU A 37 -12.82 -29.12 5.25
N LYS A 38 -11.66 -29.72 4.91
CA LYS A 38 -10.34 -29.17 5.29
C LYS A 38 -10.11 -27.78 4.67
N VAL A 39 -10.45 -27.60 3.39
CA VAL A 39 -10.31 -26.32 2.69
C VAL A 39 -11.22 -25.25 3.31
N VAL A 40 -12.48 -25.58 3.60
CA VAL A 40 -13.44 -24.66 4.24
C VAL A 40 -12.94 -24.25 5.63
N CYS A 41 -12.49 -25.20 6.43
CA CYS A 41 -11.94 -24.93 7.76
C CYS A 41 -10.68 -24.05 7.70
N ALA A 42 -9.74 -24.37 6.81
CA ALA A 42 -8.52 -23.57 6.64
C ALA A 42 -8.82 -22.15 6.13
N SER A 43 -9.76 -22.02 5.18
CA SER A 43 -10.20 -20.72 4.65
C SER A 43 -10.83 -19.85 5.73
N SER A 44 -11.70 -20.43 6.56
CA SER A 44 -12.32 -19.72 7.69
C SER A 44 -11.27 -19.23 8.70
N LYS A 45 -10.34 -20.10 9.10
CA LYS A 45 -9.23 -19.72 9.99
C LYS A 45 -8.36 -18.61 9.40
N LEU A 46 -8.04 -18.71 8.10
CA LEU A 46 -7.26 -17.68 7.41
C LEU A 46 -7.99 -16.34 7.40
N ALA A 47 -9.30 -16.32 7.13
CA ALA A 47 -10.10 -15.10 7.16
C ALA A 47 -10.13 -14.46 8.55
N GLN A 48 -10.28 -15.27 9.61
CA GLN A 48 -10.24 -14.81 11.00
C GLN A 48 -8.89 -14.19 11.36
N LEU A 49 -7.79 -14.90 11.07
CA LEU A 49 -6.43 -14.40 11.29
C LEU A 49 -6.15 -13.11 10.51
N ALA A 50 -6.61 -13.03 9.26
CA ALA A 50 -6.44 -11.85 8.44
C ALA A 50 -7.25 -10.66 8.94
N TRP A 51 -8.45 -10.89 9.48
CA TRP A 51 -9.25 -9.85 10.12
C TRP A 51 -8.55 -9.33 11.39
N VAL A 52 -8.11 -10.21 12.29
CA VAL A 52 -7.37 -9.84 13.51
C VAL A 52 -6.11 -9.05 13.16
N SER A 53 -5.33 -9.53 12.18
CA SER A 53 -4.13 -8.85 11.69
C SER A 53 -4.44 -7.44 11.15
N ALA A 54 -5.55 -7.28 10.42
CA ALA A 54 -5.97 -5.97 9.92
C ALA A 54 -6.35 -5.02 11.06
N GLN A 55 -7.05 -5.51 12.10
CA GLN A 55 -7.39 -4.69 13.27
C GLN A 55 -6.16 -4.30 14.09
N HIS A 56 -5.21 -5.20 14.28
CA HIS A 56 -3.92 -4.89 14.93
C HIS A 56 -3.16 -3.81 14.17
N ARG A 57 -3.11 -3.91 12.84
CA ARG A 57 -2.49 -2.87 11.99
C ARG A 57 -3.17 -1.51 12.17
N LEU A 58 -4.51 -1.47 12.24
CA LEU A 58 -5.24 -0.23 12.49
C LEU A 58 -4.96 0.34 13.88
N ASN A 59 -4.86 -0.52 14.88
CA ASN A 59 -4.52 -0.13 16.26
C ASN A 59 -3.11 0.49 16.31
N LEU A 60 -2.14 -0.16 15.66
CA LEU A 60 -0.76 0.33 15.55
C LEU A 60 -0.69 1.67 14.80
N ASN A 61 -1.36 1.79 13.66
CA ASN A 61 -1.38 3.04 12.89
C ASN A 61 -1.93 4.22 13.71
N ARG A 62 -2.95 3.99 14.56
CA ARG A 62 -3.48 5.03 15.47
C ARG A 62 -2.46 5.45 16.53
N LEU A 63 -1.67 4.51 17.04
CA LEU A 63 -0.61 4.77 17.99
C LEU A 63 0.53 5.58 17.36
N VAL A 64 1.00 5.16 16.17
CA VAL A 64 2.09 5.84 15.44
C VAL A 64 1.72 7.29 15.13
N LEU A 65 0.47 7.54 14.74
CA LEU A 65 -0.03 8.89 14.47
C LEU A 65 -0.26 9.75 15.73
N SER A 66 -0.01 9.21 16.93
CA SER A 66 -0.16 9.90 18.22
C SER A 66 -1.50 10.64 18.34
N ARG A 67 -2.60 9.99 17.92
CA ARG A 67 -3.93 10.61 17.99
C ARG A 67 -4.27 10.92 19.46
N PRO A 68 -4.81 12.10 19.77
CA PRO A 68 -5.08 12.52 21.14
C PRO A 68 -6.01 11.56 21.89
N ASP A 69 -6.88 10.85 21.16
CA ASP A 69 -7.85 9.89 21.71
C ASP A 69 -7.28 8.46 21.91
N CYS A 70 -6.00 8.23 21.60
CA CYS A 70 -5.36 6.91 21.65
C CYS A 70 -4.07 6.96 22.48
N SER A 71 -4.16 6.67 23.78
CA SER A 71 -2.98 6.49 24.63
C SER A 71 -2.30 5.13 24.36
N PRO A 72 -0.99 4.98 24.62
CA PRO A 72 -0.31 3.69 24.51
C PRO A 72 -1.00 2.59 25.31
N ALA A 73 -1.46 2.90 26.53
CA ALA A 73 -2.20 1.97 27.37
C ALA A 73 -3.52 1.51 26.74
N ALA A 74 -4.29 2.43 26.13
CA ALA A 74 -5.51 2.08 25.42
C ALA A 74 -5.25 1.20 24.17
N CYS A 75 -4.12 1.43 23.49
CA CYS A 75 -3.69 0.58 22.38
C CYS A 75 -3.30 -0.83 22.86
N CYS A 76 -2.59 -0.97 23.98
CA CYS A 76 -2.29 -2.28 24.58
C CYS A 76 -3.56 -3.03 24.97
N GLN A 77 -4.50 -2.39 25.68
CA GLN A 77 -5.78 -3.01 26.05
C GLN A 77 -6.58 -3.48 24.84
N ARG A 78 -6.58 -2.69 23.76
CA ARG A 78 -7.19 -3.09 22.48
C ARG A 78 -6.48 -4.28 21.85
N ALA A 79 -5.15 -4.34 21.90
CA ALA A 79 -4.40 -5.47 21.38
C ALA A 79 -4.75 -6.76 22.15
N ASP A 80 -4.80 -6.71 23.49
CA ASP A 80 -5.20 -7.85 24.33
C ASP A 80 -6.64 -8.31 24.03
N SER A 81 -7.54 -7.36 23.76
CA SER A 81 -8.93 -7.65 23.36
C SER A 81 -9.02 -8.30 21.97
N LEU A 82 -8.14 -7.90 21.04
CA LEU A 82 -8.08 -8.49 19.69
C LEU A 82 -7.52 -9.91 19.73
N ASP A 83 -6.51 -10.16 20.57
CA ASP A 83 -5.90 -11.49 20.73
C ASP A 83 -6.85 -12.49 21.41
N SER A 84 -7.79 -11.98 22.24
CA SER A 84 -8.83 -12.77 22.89
C SER A 84 -10.16 -12.82 22.12
N THR A 85 -10.19 -12.36 20.87
CA THR A 85 -11.44 -12.34 20.08
C THR A 85 -11.85 -13.75 19.65
N GLU A 86 -13.11 -14.12 19.95
CA GLU A 86 -13.73 -15.36 19.49
C GLU A 86 -14.69 -15.08 18.32
N PHE A 87 -14.66 -15.96 17.32
CA PHE A 87 -15.53 -15.87 16.15
C PHE A 87 -16.72 -16.81 16.29
N ILE A 88 -17.93 -16.26 16.15
CA ILE A 88 -19.18 -16.99 16.32
C ILE A 88 -19.92 -17.00 14.99
N ASP A 89 -20.47 -18.17 14.61
CA ASP A 89 -21.30 -18.28 13.42
C ASP A 89 -22.56 -17.42 13.56
N ALA A 90 -22.86 -16.62 12.53
CA ALA A 90 -23.96 -15.66 12.58
C ALA A 90 -25.33 -16.29 12.92
N TYR A 91 -25.61 -17.51 12.45
CA TYR A 91 -26.88 -18.21 12.73
C TYR A 91 -27.08 -18.54 14.20
N LYS A 92 -26.01 -18.62 15.00
CA LYS A 92 -26.10 -18.87 16.45
C LYS A 92 -26.63 -17.66 17.21
N VAL A 93 -26.44 -16.45 16.66
CA VAL A 93 -26.83 -15.17 17.27
C VAL A 93 -28.10 -14.61 16.64
N LEU A 94 -28.18 -14.63 15.31
CA LEU A 94 -29.27 -14.04 14.53
C LEU A 94 -30.39 -15.05 14.20
N GLY A 95 -30.14 -16.35 14.36
CA GLY A 95 -31.01 -17.40 13.83
C GLY A 95 -30.75 -17.69 12.35
N TYR A 96 -31.17 -18.88 11.90
CA TYR A 96 -30.87 -19.37 10.54
C TYR A 96 -31.43 -18.48 9.43
N GLN A 97 -32.67 -17.99 9.58
CA GLN A 97 -33.34 -17.20 8.54
C GLN A 97 -32.65 -15.85 8.35
N ASP A 98 -32.42 -15.10 9.43
CA ASP A 98 -31.79 -13.78 9.34
C ASP A 98 -30.33 -13.90 8.89
N ALA A 99 -29.59 -14.89 9.39
CA ALA A 99 -28.22 -15.14 8.93
C ALA A 99 -28.17 -15.45 7.43
N ALA A 100 -29.11 -16.24 6.90
CA ALA A 100 -29.19 -16.52 5.46
C ALA A 100 -29.54 -15.25 4.66
N MET A 101 -30.47 -14.42 5.14
CA MET A 101 -30.85 -13.17 4.50
C MET A 101 -29.69 -12.16 4.46
N PHE A 102 -28.98 -11.97 5.58
CA PHE A 102 -27.78 -11.13 5.63
C PHE A 102 -26.67 -11.68 4.74
N GLY A 103 -26.48 -13.01 4.70
CA GLY A 103 -25.52 -13.66 3.82
C GLY A 103 -25.79 -13.35 2.33
N GLN A 104 -27.03 -13.53 1.88
CA GLN A 104 -27.44 -13.21 0.50
C GLN A 104 -27.29 -11.71 0.19
N PHE A 105 -27.63 -10.85 1.15
CA PHE A 105 -27.44 -9.40 0.99
C PHE A 105 -25.95 -9.05 0.81
N LEU A 106 -25.09 -9.52 1.70
CA LEU A 106 -23.65 -9.27 1.63
C LEU A 106 -23.03 -9.85 0.35
N GLU A 107 -23.47 -11.02 -0.08
CA GLU A 107 -23.04 -11.60 -1.36
C GLU A 107 -23.41 -10.70 -2.55
N ARG A 108 -24.64 -10.18 -2.60
CA ARG A 108 -25.07 -9.23 -3.65
C ARG A 108 -24.26 -7.93 -3.61
N VAL A 109 -24.00 -7.39 -2.42
CA VAL A 109 -23.16 -6.18 -2.24
C VAL A 109 -21.73 -6.45 -2.73
N ARG A 110 -21.14 -7.58 -2.33
CA ARG A 110 -19.78 -7.99 -2.74
C ARG A 110 -19.65 -8.10 -4.25
N ASN A 111 -20.65 -8.68 -4.91
CA ASN A 111 -20.66 -8.92 -6.35
C ASN A 111 -21.07 -7.69 -7.18
N ALA A 112 -21.43 -6.57 -6.54
CA ALA A 112 -21.80 -5.30 -7.19
C ALA A 112 -20.80 -4.16 -6.84
N PRO A 113 -19.52 -4.26 -7.24
CA PRO A 113 -18.50 -3.29 -6.85
C PRO A 113 -18.79 -1.85 -7.34
N GLU A 114 -19.51 -1.69 -8.45
CA GLU A 114 -19.92 -0.37 -8.96
C GLU A 114 -20.96 0.30 -8.05
N LEU A 115 -21.88 -0.48 -7.50
CA LEU A 115 -22.85 0.01 -6.52
C LEU A 115 -22.14 0.42 -5.23
N VAL A 116 -21.24 -0.43 -4.72
CA VAL A 116 -20.45 -0.11 -3.51
C VAL A 116 -19.63 1.16 -3.71
N ALA A 117 -18.98 1.32 -4.86
CA ALA A 117 -18.25 2.54 -5.21
C ALA A 117 -19.16 3.78 -5.18
N SER A 118 -20.38 3.68 -5.74
CA SER A 118 -21.35 4.77 -5.75
C SER A 118 -21.82 5.12 -4.34
N CYS A 119 -22.09 4.11 -3.50
CA CYS A 119 -22.45 4.30 -2.10
C CYS A 119 -21.33 4.97 -1.30
N LEU A 120 -20.08 4.57 -1.51
CA LEU A 120 -18.92 5.19 -0.86
C LEU A 120 -18.71 6.64 -1.30
N ALA A 121 -18.85 6.93 -2.59
CA ALA A 121 -18.74 8.29 -3.12
C ALA A 121 -19.86 9.22 -2.61
N ALA A 122 -21.08 8.70 -2.44
CA ALA A 122 -22.16 9.42 -1.79
C ALA A 122 -21.91 9.58 -0.29
N GLY A 123 -21.38 8.54 0.37
CA GLY A 123 -21.05 8.53 1.80
C GLY A 123 -20.07 9.62 2.21
N ASP A 124 -19.05 9.91 1.39
CA ASP A 124 -18.13 11.02 1.62
C ASP A 124 -18.81 12.40 1.72
N ARG A 125 -20.00 12.56 1.11
CA ARG A 125 -20.77 13.82 1.14
C ARG A 125 -21.76 13.87 2.31
N LEU A 126 -22.18 12.72 2.81
CA LEU A 126 -23.28 12.58 3.77
C LEU A 126 -22.79 12.27 5.20
N MET A 127 -21.61 11.70 5.35
CA MET A 127 -21.10 11.20 6.62
C MET A 127 -19.77 11.86 7.01
N PRO A 128 -19.44 11.93 8.32
CA PRO A 128 -18.10 12.30 8.77
C PRO A 128 -17.02 11.40 8.19
N ALA A 129 -15.83 11.96 7.99
CA ALA A 129 -14.69 11.24 7.40
C ALA A 129 -14.30 9.97 8.19
N GLU A 130 -14.42 10.01 9.51
CA GLU A 130 -14.13 8.88 10.40
C GLU A 130 -15.11 7.72 10.19
N ALA A 131 -16.40 8.03 9.99
CA ALA A 131 -17.42 7.02 9.73
C ALA A 131 -17.17 6.34 8.39
N THR A 132 -16.89 7.12 7.34
CA THR A 132 -16.57 6.57 6.01
C THR A 132 -15.28 5.75 6.04
N ALA A 133 -14.26 6.18 6.80
CA ALA A 133 -13.05 5.39 7.01
C ALA A 133 -13.36 4.05 7.69
N GLY A 134 -14.22 4.04 8.72
CA GLY A 134 -14.67 2.81 9.38
C GLY A 134 -15.37 1.85 8.41
N VAL A 135 -16.29 2.35 7.59
CA VAL A 135 -16.99 1.55 6.57
C VAL A 135 -16.00 0.93 5.58
N ILE A 136 -15.03 1.70 5.08
CA ILE A 136 -14.00 1.18 4.16
C ILE A 136 -13.19 0.06 4.82
N GLN A 137 -12.79 0.22 6.08
CA GLN A 137 -12.06 -0.82 6.81
C GLN A 137 -12.90 -2.09 6.98
N SER A 138 -14.17 -1.96 7.37
CA SER A 138 -15.09 -3.09 7.50
C SER A 138 -15.34 -3.79 6.17
N LEU A 139 -15.46 -3.05 5.06
CA LEU A 139 -15.61 -3.62 3.72
C LEU A 139 -14.37 -4.40 3.32
N VAL A 140 -13.17 -3.83 3.47
CA VAL A 140 -11.94 -4.51 3.04
C VAL A 140 -11.65 -5.72 3.93
N ALA A 141 -11.65 -5.56 5.25
CA ALA A 141 -11.30 -6.64 6.18
C ALA A 141 -12.38 -7.72 6.28
N GLY A 142 -13.67 -7.34 6.19
CA GLY A 142 -14.80 -8.24 6.31
C GLY A 142 -15.29 -8.76 4.96
N LEU A 143 -15.80 -7.88 4.10
CA LEU A 143 -16.49 -8.28 2.87
C LEU A 143 -15.54 -8.79 1.78
N TYR A 144 -14.35 -8.19 1.66
CA TYR A 144 -13.34 -8.52 0.66
C TYR A 144 -12.12 -9.24 1.24
N GLY A 145 -12.24 -9.82 2.44
CA GLY A 145 -11.27 -10.75 3.02
C GLY A 145 -9.82 -10.26 3.01
N SER A 146 -9.59 -8.97 3.24
CA SER A 146 -8.26 -8.33 3.23
C SER A 146 -7.44 -8.57 1.95
N CYS A 147 -8.10 -8.73 0.79
CA CYS A 147 -7.46 -9.00 -0.50
C CYS A 147 -6.63 -10.31 -0.56
N LEU A 148 -6.92 -11.28 0.31
CA LEU A 148 -6.19 -12.55 0.36
C LEU A 148 -6.35 -13.35 -0.93
N LEU A 149 -7.58 -13.48 -1.42
CA LEU A 149 -7.87 -14.26 -2.63
C LEU A 149 -7.77 -13.38 -3.89
N PRO A 150 -7.38 -13.97 -5.05
CA PRO A 150 -7.36 -13.25 -6.32
C PRO A 150 -8.72 -12.67 -6.73
N SER A 151 -9.82 -13.36 -6.39
CA SER A 151 -11.18 -12.91 -6.65
C SER A 151 -11.53 -11.63 -5.88
N ASP A 152 -11.18 -11.57 -4.59
CA ASP A 152 -11.33 -10.37 -3.76
C ASP A 152 -10.55 -9.20 -4.32
N ARG A 153 -9.30 -9.44 -4.72
CA ARG A 153 -8.44 -8.44 -5.35
C ARG A 153 -9.06 -7.89 -6.63
N ALA A 154 -9.63 -8.74 -7.47
CA ALA A 154 -10.29 -8.32 -8.71
C ALA A 154 -11.52 -7.43 -8.43
N LEU A 155 -12.33 -7.78 -7.42
CA LEU A 155 -13.49 -6.97 -7.02
C LEU A 155 -13.09 -5.61 -6.48
N LEU A 156 -12.07 -5.55 -5.60
CA LEU A 156 -11.56 -4.28 -5.08
C LEU A 156 -10.91 -3.40 -6.16
N LEU A 157 -10.23 -4.00 -7.15
CA LEU A 157 -9.71 -3.26 -8.29
C LEU A 157 -10.83 -2.65 -9.16
N ARG A 158 -11.93 -3.39 -9.37
CA ARG A 158 -13.12 -2.85 -10.06
C ARG A 158 -13.74 -1.70 -9.28
N LEU A 159 -13.86 -1.86 -7.95
CA LEU A 159 -14.37 -0.83 -7.05
C LEU A 159 -13.49 0.43 -7.11
N LEU A 160 -12.16 0.29 -7.00
CA LEU A 160 -11.20 1.40 -7.12
C LEU A 160 -11.28 2.09 -8.49
N LYS A 161 -11.41 1.32 -9.57
CA LYS A 161 -11.61 1.87 -10.92
C LYS A 161 -12.89 2.72 -10.98
N THR A 162 -13.99 2.22 -10.46
CA THR A 162 -15.25 2.99 -10.48
C THR A 162 -15.15 4.23 -9.60
N LEU A 163 -14.53 4.14 -8.43
CA LEU A 163 -14.27 5.31 -7.57
C LEU A 163 -13.36 6.34 -8.24
N SER A 164 -12.33 5.93 -9.00
CA SER A 164 -11.46 6.88 -9.70
C SER A 164 -12.25 7.70 -10.72
N HIS A 165 -13.19 7.07 -11.43
CA HIS A 165 -14.11 7.79 -12.33
C HIS A 165 -15.06 8.72 -11.58
N LEU A 166 -15.64 8.28 -10.46
CA LEU A 166 -16.63 9.06 -9.70
C LEU A 166 -16.04 10.22 -8.88
N GLN A 167 -14.75 10.14 -8.50
CA GLN A 167 -14.15 11.08 -7.57
C GLN A 167 -12.93 11.79 -8.13
N LEU A 168 -12.06 11.13 -8.89
CA LEU A 168 -10.83 11.78 -9.40
C LEU A 168 -11.08 12.46 -10.74
N VAL A 169 -11.67 11.73 -11.70
CA VAL A 169 -11.90 12.22 -13.07
C VAL A 169 -12.88 13.39 -13.12
N THR A 170 -13.84 13.43 -12.20
CA THR A 170 -14.85 14.49 -12.11
C THR A 170 -14.47 15.64 -11.17
N SER A 171 -13.29 15.61 -10.56
CA SER A 171 -12.85 16.64 -9.62
C SER A 171 -12.07 17.73 -10.33
N ASP A 172 -12.31 18.98 -9.94
CA ASP A 172 -11.51 20.13 -10.38
C ASP A 172 -10.08 20.11 -9.81
N ASP A 173 -9.89 19.45 -8.66
CA ASP A 173 -8.58 19.29 -8.01
C ASP A 173 -8.42 17.85 -7.45
N PRO A 174 -8.02 16.89 -8.30
CA PRO A 174 -7.83 15.50 -7.86
C PRO A 174 -6.67 15.36 -6.88
N ARG A 175 -5.66 16.25 -6.91
CA ARG A 175 -4.52 16.17 -5.99
C ARG A 175 -4.94 16.43 -4.56
N ARG A 176 -5.83 17.42 -4.34
CA ARG A 176 -6.37 17.72 -3.01
C ARG A 176 -7.11 16.53 -2.40
N LEU A 177 -7.84 15.78 -3.24
CA LEU A 177 -8.56 14.58 -2.80
C LEU A 177 -7.61 13.47 -2.34
N LEU A 178 -6.47 13.33 -3.03
CA LEU A 178 -5.47 12.33 -2.68
C LEU A 178 -4.65 12.71 -1.43
N ARG A 179 -4.28 13.99 -1.26
CA ARG A 179 -3.34 14.45 -0.20
C ARG A 179 -3.75 14.11 1.23
N HIS A 180 -5.04 14.13 1.51
CA HIS A 180 -5.55 14.01 2.88
C HIS A 180 -6.29 12.70 3.14
N GLY A 181 -6.29 11.76 2.18
CA GLY A 181 -7.24 10.64 2.24
C GLY A 181 -8.67 11.15 2.42
N SER A 182 -8.99 12.27 1.77
CA SER A 182 -10.24 13.01 2.01
C SER A 182 -11.43 12.41 1.28
N CYS A 183 -11.16 11.51 0.33
CA CYS A 183 -12.18 10.72 -0.36
C CYS A 183 -11.97 9.20 -0.18
N ALA A 184 -13.05 8.46 -0.44
CA ALA A 184 -13.11 7.02 -0.37
C ALA A 184 -12.10 6.35 -1.30
N PHE A 185 -11.87 6.88 -2.51
CA PHE A 185 -10.83 6.38 -3.40
C PHE A 185 -9.46 6.39 -2.72
N ALA A 186 -9.04 7.54 -2.16
CA ALA A 186 -7.72 7.69 -1.57
C ALA A 186 -7.54 6.78 -0.35
N ARG A 187 -8.56 6.67 0.51
CA ARG A 187 -8.54 5.76 1.67
C ARG A 187 -8.48 4.31 1.24
N LEU A 188 -9.32 3.90 0.28
CA LEU A 188 -9.34 2.52 -0.20
C LEU A 188 -8.05 2.15 -0.94
N TYR A 189 -7.48 3.09 -1.71
CA TYR A 189 -6.21 2.88 -2.40
C TYR A 189 -5.08 2.61 -1.41
N SER A 190 -4.99 3.42 -0.33
CA SER A 190 -4.04 3.20 0.77
C SER A 190 -4.18 1.81 1.36
N VAL A 191 -5.38 1.41 1.80
CA VAL A 191 -5.62 0.07 2.37
C VAL A 191 -5.26 -1.04 1.36
N PHE A 192 -5.57 -0.83 0.08
CA PHE A 192 -5.31 -1.81 -0.98
C PHE A 192 -3.82 -2.08 -1.18
N HIS A 193 -3.00 -1.05 -1.39
CA HIS A 193 -1.55 -1.26 -1.60
C HIS A 193 -0.81 -1.62 -0.30
N GLU A 194 -1.34 -1.24 0.85
CA GLU A 194 -0.87 -1.70 2.17
C GLU A 194 -1.06 -3.20 2.42
N GLY A 195 -2.15 -3.77 1.90
CA GLY A 195 -2.48 -5.20 2.00
C GLY A 195 -1.84 -6.07 0.91
N LEU A 196 -1.28 -5.47 -0.14
CA LEU A 196 -0.68 -6.19 -1.25
C LEU A 196 0.71 -6.74 -0.91
N PHE A 197 0.86 -8.06 -0.88
CA PHE A 197 2.16 -8.71 -0.70
C PHE A 197 3.18 -8.30 -1.78
N SER A 198 2.75 -8.22 -3.04
CA SER A 198 3.64 -7.78 -4.14
C SER A 198 4.10 -6.33 -3.98
N ALA A 199 3.29 -5.47 -3.35
CA ALA A 199 3.67 -4.10 -3.05
C ALA A 199 4.77 -4.04 -1.98
N LYS A 200 4.64 -4.83 -0.91
CA LYS A 200 5.69 -4.98 0.11
C LYS A 200 6.99 -5.51 -0.50
N LEU A 201 6.91 -6.59 -1.29
CA LEU A 201 8.08 -7.17 -1.94
C LEU A 201 8.82 -6.17 -2.83
N PHE A 202 8.09 -5.41 -3.66
CA PHE A 202 8.68 -4.36 -4.50
C PHE A 202 9.33 -3.27 -3.66
N LEU A 203 8.62 -2.74 -2.65
CA LEU A 203 9.15 -1.66 -1.81
C LEU A 203 10.40 -2.11 -1.05
N THR A 204 10.40 -3.30 -0.45
CA THR A 204 11.58 -3.84 0.24
C THR A 204 12.74 -4.01 -0.73
N ALA A 205 12.52 -4.62 -1.91
CA ALA A 205 13.58 -4.83 -2.90
C ALA A 205 14.16 -3.51 -3.44
N ALA A 206 13.32 -2.50 -3.67
CA ALA A 206 13.73 -1.23 -4.25
C ALA A 206 14.23 -0.18 -3.24
N LEU A 207 13.84 -0.29 -1.97
CA LEU A 207 14.09 0.76 -0.98
C LEU A 207 14.97 0.32 0.20
N HIS A 208 15.09 -0.97 0.51
CA HIS A 208 15.87 -1.43 1.66
C HIS A 208 17.32 -0.91 1.61
N ALA A 209 18.05 -1.20 0.53
CA ALA A 209 19.45 -0.77 0.40
C ALA A 209 19.66 0.76 0.45
N PRO A 210 18.93 1.59 -0.34
CA PRO A 210 19.10 3.04 -0.28
C PRO A 210 18.63 3.66 1.04
N ILE A 211 17.58 3.13 1.68
CA ILE A 211 17.15 3.59 3.01
C ILE A 211 18.19 3.24 4.07
N THR A 212 18.65 1.99 4.13
CA THR A 212 19.70 1.57 5.09
C THR A 212 20.94 2.44 4.98
N HIS A 213 21.33 2.84 3.76
CA HIS A 213 22.45 3.76 3.58
C HIS A 213 22.23 5.15 4.21
N VAL A 214 21.01 5.71 4.11
CA VAL A 214 20.66 6.96 4.80
C VAL A 214 20.66 6.78 6.31
N LEU A 215 20.19 5.63 6.81
CA LEU A 215 20.19 5.32 8.24
C LEU A 215 21.60 5.17 8.81
N THR A 216 22.57 4.72 8.02
CA THR A 216 23.97 4.61 8.44
C THR A 216 24.74 5.94 8.39
N GLU A 217 24.27 6.93 7.63
CA GLU A 217 24.91 8.23 7.45
C GLU A 217 24.06 9.37 8.05
N ASP A 218 23.65 9.21 9.31
CA ASP A 218 22.70 10.10 9.98
C ASP A 218 23.35 11.21 10.85
N ASP A 219 24.64 11.47 10.64
CA ASP A 219 25.39 12.49 11.40
C ASP A 219 25.04 13.94 11.00
N LYS A 220 24.53 14.15 9.78
CA LYS A 220 24.37 15.50 9.19
C LYS A 220 23.04 15.67 8.47
N PHE A 221 22.42 16.83 8.66
CA PHE A 221 21.24 17.23 7.90
C PHE A 221 21.60 17.57 6.45
N LEU A 222 20.76 17.10 5.53
CA LEU A 222 20.88 17.35 4.11
C LEU A 222 19.76 18.26 3.62
N ASP A 223 19.70 19.49 4.11
CA ASP A 223 18.62 20.42 3.77
C ASP A 223 18.65 20.86 2.30
N ILE A 224 17.50 20.76 1.64
CA ILE A 224 17.29 21.28 0.29
C ILE A 224 17.27 22.82 0.30
N ASP A 225 16.74 23.42 1.36
CA ASP A 225 16.60 24.87 1.51
C ASP A 225 17.93 25.53 1.95
N PRO A 226 18.53 26.43 1.14
CA PRO A 226 19.78 27.09 1.49
C PRO A 226 19.67 27.96 2.75
N ASP A 227 18.49 28.51 3.04
CA ASP A 227 18.28 29.43 4.15
C ASP A 227 18.26 28.70 5.51
N LYS A 228 17.96 27.40 5.50
CA LYS A 228 17.91 26.55 6.70
C LYS A 228 19.28 26.03 7.15
N VAL A 229 20.26 26.04 6.25
CA VAL A 229 21.60 25.49 6.48
C VAL A 229 22.29 26.13 7.68
N ALA A 230 22.25 27.46 7.80
CA ALA A 230 22.90 28.16 8.90
C ALA A 230 22.08 28.08 10.20
N VAL A 231 20.75 28.08 10.10
CA VAL A 231 19.82 28.15 11.24
C VAL A 231 19.83 26.87 12.08
N ARG A 232 20.13 25.70 11.48
CA ARG A 232 20.19 24.42 12.20
C ARG A 232 21.37 24.30 13.18
N PHE A 233 22.41 25.11 13.02
CA PHE A 233 23.55 25.09 13.93
C PHE A 233 23.35 26.09 15.08
N PRO A 234 23.63 25.70 16.33
CA PRO A 234 23.76 26.65 17.44
C PRO A 234 24.80 27.74 17.11
N ALA A 235 24.66 28.92 17.70
CA ALA A 235 25.52 30.08 17.40
C ALA A 235 27.03 29.76 17.55
N GLU A 236 27.41 28.99 18.57
CA GLU A 236 28.80 28.58 18.80
C GLU A 236 29.34 27.62 17.73
N GLU A 237 28.53 26.65 17.29
CA GLU A 237 28.93 25.73 16.21
C GLU A 237 28.95 26.41 14.86
N ARG A 238 28.03 27.36 14.63
CA ARG A 238 27.97 28.16 13.41
C ARG A 238 29.22 29.02 13.28
N LEU A 239 29.64 29.67 14.38
CA LEU A 239 30.87 30.44 14.43
C LEU A 239 32.10 29.56 14.15
N LYS A 240 32.15 28.34 14.70
CA LYS A 240 33.25 27.39 14.45
C LYS A 240 33.28 26.84 13.01
N LYS A 241 32.11 26.54 12.43
CA LYS A 241 32.00 25.90 11.10
C LYS A 241 32.10 26.89 9.95
N PHE A 242 31.54 28.08 10.13
CA PHE A 242 31.41 29.06 9.05
C PHE A 242 32.23 30.32 9.30
N GLY A 243 32.49 30.69 10.55
CA GLY A 243 33.17 31.95 10.91
C GLY A 243 32.16 33.03 11.32
N VAL A 244 32.63 34.29 11.37
CA VAL A 244 31.80 35.43 11.78
C VAL A 244 30.81 35.80 10.67
N GLU A 245 29.53 35.89 11.01
CA GLU A 245 28.46 36.29 10.07
C GLU A 245 28.76 37.67 9.45
N GLY A 246 28.56 37.78 8.13
CA GLY A 246 28.85 39.00 7.36
C GLY A 246 30.29 39.12 6.83
N THR A 247 31.16 38.14 7.08
CA THR A 247 32.50 38.08 6.48
C THR A 247 32.50 37.32 5.15
N ALA A 248 33.44 37.65 4.25
CA ALA A 248 33.62 36.94 2.98
C ALA A 248 33.98 35.44 3.19
N GLU A 249 34.69 35.13 4.28
CA GLU A 249 35.02 33.75 4.69
C GLU A 249 33.77 32.96 5.08
N TYR A 250 32.85 33.58 5.81
CA TYR A 250 31.57 32.98 6.16
C TYR A 250 30.76 32.61 4.92
N GLU A 251 30.62 33.54 3.97
CA GLU A 251 29.92 33.27 2.72
C GLU A 251 30.58 32.18 1.87
N ALA A 252 31.92 32.09 1.88
CA ALA A 252 32.65 31.04 1.18
C ALA A 252 32.44 29.66 1.83
N ASN A 253 32.47 29.58 3.16
CA ASN A 253 32.27 28.34 3.91
C ASN A 253 30.83 27.83 3.79
N VAL A 254 29.83 28.72 3.88
CA VAL A 254 28.42 28.37 3.65
C VAL A 254 28.21 27.85 2.23
N ARG A 255 28.77 28.52 1.21
CA ARG A 255 28.72 28.03 -0.18
C ARG A 255 29.36 26.67 -0.36
N ARG A 256 30.51 26.42 0.28
CA ARG A 256 31.20 25.13 0.24
C ARG A 256 30.37 24.02 0.89
N TYR A 257 29.74 24.31 2.04
CA TYR A 257 28.85 23.38 2.71
C TYR A 257 27.58 23.10 1.90
N ARG A 258 27.00 24.12 1.26
CA ARG A 258 25.88 23.95 0.31
C ARG A 258 26.29 23.04 -0.85
N ALA A 259 27.43 23.28 -1.48
CA ALA A 259 27.91 22.45 -2.58
C ALA A 259 28.14 20.99 -2.16
N TRP A 260 28.66 20.75 -0.94
CA TRP A 260 28.76 19.41 -0.37
C TRP A 260 27.38 18.78 -0.15
N THR A 261 26.45 19.51 0.46
CA THR A 261 25.07 19.07 0.74
C THR A 261 24.34 18.68 -0.56
N VAL A 262 24.42 19.53 -1.58
CA VAL A 262 23.85 19.27 -2.90
C VAL A 262 24.46 18.01 -3.48
N ARG A 263 25.79 17.86 -3.48
CA ARG A 263 26.45 16.65 -4.00
C ARG A 263 25.98 15.38 -3.29
N SER A 264 25.88 15.41 -1.96
CA SER A 264 25.38 14.29 -1.17
C SER A 264 23.93 13.95 -1.51
N LEU A 265 23.05 14.96 -1.59
CA LEU A 265 21.65 14.78 -2.01
C LEU A 265 21.54 14.20 -3.42
N VAL A 266 22.35 14.67 -4.36
CA VAL A 266 22.38 14.13 -5.74
C VAL A 266 22.78 12.65 -5.70
N GLN A 267 23.86 12.31 -5.00
CA GLN A 267 24.35 10.92 -4.92
C GLN A 267 23.32 9.99 -4.27
N LEU A 268 22.72 10.41 -3.15
CA LEU A 268 21.69 9.65 -2.45
C LEU A 268 20.46 9.46 -3.34
N THR A 269 19.93 10.53 -3.90
CA THR A 269 18.73 10.47 -4.78
C THR A 269 18.99 9.57 -5.99
N GLN A 270 20.19 9.63 -6.59
CA GLN A 270 20.55 8.73 -7.68
C GLN A 270 20.59 7.25 -7.28
N ARG A 271 20.96 6.92 -6.03
CA ARG A 271 20.88 5.55 -5.52
C ARG A 271 19.44 5.07 -5.46
N PHE A 272 18.52 5.90 -4.95
CA PHE A 272 17.08 5.60 -4.95
C PHE A 272 16.56 5.41 -6.37
N ILE A 273 16.85 6.33 -7.30
CA ILE A 273 16.39 6.23 -8.70
C ILE A 273 16.92 4.96 -9.37
N ARG A 274 18.21 4.64 -9.20
CA ARG A 274 18.82 3.42 -9.75
C ARG A 274 18.15 2.17 -9.18
N SER A 275 18.02 2.09 -7.86
CA SER A 275 17.41 0.92 -7.20
C SER A 275 15.94 0.73 -7.58
N LEU A 276 15.17 1.83 -7.69
CA LEU A 276 13.80 1.78 -8.20
C LEU A 276 13.75 1.24 -9.64
N ARG A 277 14.64 1.74 -10.52
CA ARG A 277 14.71 1.32 -11.92
C ARG A 277 15.06 -0.17 -12.07
N ASP A 278 16.06 -0.62 -11.34
CA ASP A 278 16.55 -2.00 -11.41
C ASP A 278 15.46 -3.00 -10.93
N ASN A 279 14.57 -2.56 -10.04
CA ASN A 279 13.48 -3.35 -9.49
C ASN A 279 12.11 -3.15 -10.17
N LEU A 280 12.02 -2.40 -11.28
CA LEU A 280 10.73 -2.17 -11.97
C LEU A 280 10.06 -3.47 -12.47
N HIS A 281 10.85 -4.52 -12.72
CA HIS A 281 10.35 -5.82 -13.18
C HIS A 281 9.41 -6.50 -12.18
N CYS A 282 9.51 -6.19 -10.88
CA CYS A 282 8.64 -6.73 -9.84
C CYS A 282 7.55 -5.74 -9.36
N PHE A 283 7.38 -4.61 -10.06
CA PHE A 283 6.36 -3.62 -9.71
C PHE A 283 4.95 -4.25 -9.71
N PRO A 284 4.07 -3.94 -8.72
CA PRO A 284 2.78 -4.61 -8.59
C PRO A 284 1.88 -4.45 -9.82
N SER A 285 1.54 -5.57 -10.46
CA SER A 285 0.72 -5.59 -11.68
C SER A 285 -0.68 -5.02 -11.48
N SER A 286 -1.26 -5.19 -10.29
CA SER A 286 -2.56 -4.62 -9.90
C SER A 286 -2.54 -3.09 -9.85
N ILE A 287 -1.48 -2.50 -9.31
CA ILE A 287 -1.29 -1.04 -9.29
C ILE A 287 -1.07 -0.56 -10.72
N CYS A 288 -0.18 -1.20 -11.48
CA CYS A 288 0.02 -0.92 -12.91
C CYS A 288 -1.29 -0.92 -13.71
N TRP A 289 -2.15 -1.92 -13.48
CA TRP A 289 -3.45 -2.03 -14.13
C TRP A 289 -4.33 -0.82 -13.79
N LEU A 290 -4.45 -0.46 -12.52
CA LEU A 290 -5.26 0.69 -12.09
C LEU A 290 -4.74 2.00 -12.68
N ILE A 291 -3.43 2.22 -12.65
CA ILE A 291 -2.79 3.41 -13.21
C ILE A 291 -3.02 3.49 -14.73
N ARG A 292 -2.97 2.37 -15.47
CA ARG A 292 -3.28 2.36 -16.91
C ARG A 292 -4.73 2.76 -17.20
N HIS A 293 -5.68 2.33 -16.37
CA HIS A 293 -7.09 2.75 -16.52
C HIS A 293 -7.28 4.24 -16.28
N ILE A 294 -6.62 4.79 -15.25
CA ILE A 294 -6.63 6.23 -15.00
C ILE A 294 -5.92 6.97 -16.14
N ALA A 295 -4.81 6.43 -16.64
CA ALA A 295 -4.07 7.03 -17.74
C ALA A 295 -4.86 7.06 -19.06
N SER A 296 -5.77 6.11 -19.27
CA SER A 296 -6.61 6.04 -20.47
C SER A 296 -7.88 6.90 -20.40
N THR A 297 -8.07 7.72 -19.37
CA THR A 297 -9.25 8.60 -19.27
C THR A 297 -9.10 9.78 -20.22
N ALA A 298 -9.75 9.70 -21.39
CA ALA A 298 -9.66 10.73 -22.44
C ALA A 298 -10.30 12.08 -22.07
N THR A 299 -11.15 12.12 -21.04
CA THR A 299 -11.88 13.32 -20.63
C THR A 299 -11.05 14.31 -19.84
N VAL A 300 -9.86 13.92 -19.38
CA VAL A 300 -8.99 14.72 -18.51
C VAL A 300 -7.76 15.18 -19.29
N PRO A 301 -7.30 16.44 -19.15
CA PRO A 301 -6.08 16.91 -19.79
C PRO A 301 -4.87 16.01 -19.51
N PRO A 302 -4.00 15.73 -20.52
CA PRO A 302 -2.84 14.85 -20.34
C PRO A 302 -1.89 15.25 -19.19
N LYS A 303 -1.80 16.55 -18.91
CA LYS A 303 -1.04 17.09 -17.77
C LYS A 303 -1.61 16.59 -16.45
N GLU A 304 -2.91 16.72 -16.23
CA GLU A 304 -3.58 16.33 -15.00
C GLU A 304 -3.55 14.81 -14.80
N VAL A 305 -3.77 14.04 -15.88
CA VAL A 305 -3.62 12.58 -15.87
C VAL A 305 -2.21 12.18 -15.43
N PHE A 306 -1.18 12.80 -16.01
CA PHE A 306 0.20 12.51 -15.64
C PHE A 306 0.46 12.82 -14.15
N VAL A 307 0.04 14.00 -13.68
CA VAL A 307 0.22 14.42 -12.29
C VAL A 307 -0.51 13.47 -11.32
N MET A 308 -1.74 13.06 -11.62
CA MET A 308 -2.48 12.07 -10.84
C MET A 308 -1.74 10.73 -10.76
N CYS A 309 -1.29 10.20 -11.90
CA CYS A 309 -0.56 8.94 -11.94
C CYS A 309 0.78 9.02 -11.17
N CYS A 310 1.51 10.13 -11.32
CA CYS A 310 2.72 10.40 -10.54
C CYS A 310 2.42 10.45 -9.04
N ASP A 311 1.36 11.14 -8.63
CA ASP A 311 0.98 11.22 -7.23
C ASP A 311 0.60 9.84 -6.66
N LEU A 312 -0.18 9.03 -7.39
CA LEU A 312 -0.56 7.68 -6.92
C LEU A 312 0.64 6.75 -6.76
N VAL A 313 1.54 6.72 -7.75
CA VAL A 313 2.69 5.81 -7.75
C VAL A 313 3.81 6.32 -6.86
N LEU A 314 4.16 7.60 -6.99
CA LEU A 314 5.32 8.17 -6.33
C LEU A 314 4.94 8.78 -4.98
N THR A 315 3.98 9.71 -4.93
CA THR A 315 3.65 10.43 -3.69
C THR A 315 3.03 9.52 -2.62
N TYR A 316 1.97 8.79 -2.96
CA TYR A 316 1.18 8.03 -1.97
C TYR A 316 1.59 6.58 -1.79
N PHE A 317 2.49 6.06 -2.63
CA PHE A 317 2.99 4.71 -2.53
C PHE A 317 4.50 4.67 -2.22
N ILE A 318 5.36 5.08 -3.15
CA ILE A 318 6.82 4.97 -2.97
C ILE A 318 7.35 5.94 -1.91
N CYS A 319 7.08 7.25 -2.04
CA CYS A 319 7.59 8.28 -1.13
C CYS A 319 7.04 8.14 0.28
N LEU A 320 5.80 7.66 0.43
CA LEU A 320 5.24 7.35 1.75
C LEU A 320 6.07 6.29 2.47
N ALA A 321 6.53 5.27 1.74
CA ALA A 321 7.42 4.22 2.25
C ALA A 321 8.87 4.68 2.44
N VAL A 322 9.35 5.65 1.65
CA VAL A 322 10.67 6.27 1.85
C VAL A 322 10.70 7.07 3.16
N VAL A 323 9.66 7.84 3.45
CA VAL A 323 9.59 8.70 4.65
C VAL A 323 9.32 7.87 5.91
N ASN A 324 8.51 6.82 5.80
CA ASN A 324 8.13 5.93 6.89
C ASN A 324 8.41 4.48 6.49
N PRO A 325 9.64 3.99 6.52
CA PRO A 325 9.93 2.61 6.10
C PRO A 325 9.46 1.54 7.10
N GLU A 326 9.28 1.90 8.37
CA GLU A 326 8.97 0.95 9.46
C GLU A 326 7.59 0.29 9.29
N PRO A 327 6.48 1.03 9.00
CA PRO A 327 5.16 0.43 8.78
C PRO A 327 5.10 -0.52 7.56
N TRP A 328 6.07 -0.42 6.66
CA TRP A 328 6.17 -1.28 5.47
C TRP A 328 7.09 -2.48 5.67
N GLY A 329 7.78 -2.58 6.81
CA GLY A 329 8.75 -3.64 7.08
C GLY A 329 9.97 -3.55 6.15
N ILE A 330 10.36 -2.34 5.75
CA ILE A 330 11.55 -2.12 4.91
C ILE A 330 12.81 -2.09 5.77
N THR A 331 12.70 -1.75 7.06
CA THR A 331 13.81 -1.75 8.00
C THR A 331 13.35 -2.29 9.35
N ASP A 332 14.26 -3.00 10.02
CA ASP A 332 14.05 -3.54 11.37
C ASP A 332 14.69 -2.65 12.46
N VAL A 333 15.22 -1.48 12.07
CA VAL A 333 15.81 -0.52 13.01
C VAL A 333 14.70 0.02 13.92
N GLY A 334 14.82 -0.26 15.22
CA GLY A 334 13.74 0.02 16.19
C GLY A 334 13.31 1.49 16.28
N ALA A 335 14.21 2.45 16.07
CA ALA A 335 13.87 3.87 15.98
C ALA A 335 14.79 4.59 14.99
N ILE A 336 14.20 5.18 13.96
CA ILE A 336 14.92 6.04 13.01
C ILE A 336 15.25 7.37 13.67
N SER A 337 16.51 7.79 13.59
CA SER A 337 16.93 9.07 14.16
C SER A 337 16.23 10.25 13.48
N TYR A 338 16.10 11.35 14.22
CA TYR A 338 15.48 12.57 13.69
C TYR A 338 16.22 13.10 12.44
N VAL A 339 17.56 12.96 12.40
CA VAL A 339 18.38 13.37 11.26
C VAL A 339 18.10 12.51 10.05
N ALA A 340 18.15 11.19 10.20
CA ALA A 340 17.85 10.23 9.13
C ALA A 340 16.45 10.47 8.55
N ARG A 341 15.45 10.67 9.42
CA ARG A 341 14.07 10.95 9.01
C ARG A 341 13.94 12.28 8.26
N SER A 342 14.62 13.32 8.72
CA SER A 342 14.72 14.59 7.98
C SER A 342 15.31 14.35 6.59
N ASN A 343 16.42 13.62 6.49
CA ASN A 343 17.09 13.35 5.21
C ASN A 343 16.22 12.52 4.25
N LEU A 344 15.50 11.50 4.75
CA LEU A 344 14.53 10.74 3.96
C LEU A 344 13.41 11.61 3.39
N ILE A 345 12.91 12.57 4.19
CA ILE A 345 11.92 13.56 3.72
C ILE A 345 12.49 14.40 2.58
N GLN A 346 13.75 14.84 2.68
CA GLN A 346 14.40 15.60 1.61
C GLN A 346 14.49 14.76 0.32
N VAL A 347 14.95 13.50 0.42
CA VAL A 347 15.00 12.59 -0.74
C VAL A 347 13.62 12.41 -1.37
N ALA A 348 12.58 12.18 -0.57
CA ALA A 348 11.21 12.02 -1.07
C ALA A 348 10.72 13.27 -1.81
N GLN A 349 10.98 14.47 -1.27
CA GLN A 349 10.63 15.75 -1.93
C GLN A 349 11.35 15.91 -3.26
N ILE A 350 12.65 15.57 -3.33
CA ILE A 350 13.42 15.63 -4.58
C ILE A 350 12.83 14.67 -5.61
N LEU A 351 12.53 13.42 -5.22
CA LEU A 351 11.93 12.43 -6.13
C LEU A 351 10.60 12.92 -6.70
N GLN A 352 9.72 13.45 -5.84
CA GLN A 352 8.42 14.02 -6.25
C GLN A 352 8.59 15.16 -7.25
N MET A 353 9.45 16.14 -6.92
CA MET A 353 9.70 17.29 -7.80
C MET A 353 10.34 16.88 -9.12
N LEU A 354 11.26 15.90 -9.12
CA LEU A 354 11.86 15.39 -10.35
C LEU A 354 10.80 14.77 -11.28
N ALA A 355 9.87 13.99 -10.74
CA ALA A 355 8.80 13.38 -11.53
C ALA A 355 7.84 14.43 -12.11
N LEU A 356 7.58 15.51 -11.37
CA LEU A 356 6.66 16.58 -11.78
C LEU A 356 7.34 17.72 -12.57
N SER A 357 8.66 17.72 -12.68
CA SER A 357 9.47 18.81 -13.28
C SER A 357 9.08 19.21 -14.71
N LYS A 358 8.43 18.32 -15.47
CA LYS A 358 7.89 18.62 -16.81
C LYS A 358 6.73 19.63 -16.76
N TYR A 359 5.98 19.65 -15.65
CA TYR A 359 4.69 20.32 -15.55
C TYR A 359 4.60 21.33 -14.39
N GLU A 360 5.53 21.26 -13.44
CA GLU A 360 5.65 22.15 -12.30
C GLU A 360 6.98 22.91 -12.33
N PRO A 361 6.95 24.24 -12.10
CA PRO A 361 8.16 25.03 -12.05
C PRO A 361 9.00 24.67 -10.82
N ILE A 362 10.31 24.63 -11.01
CA ILE A 362 11.28 24.44 -9.93
C ILE A 362 11.55 25.80 -9.28
N ASP A 363 11.58 25.86 -7.95
CA ASP A 363 11.99 27.07 -7.22
C ASP A 363 13.40 27.50 -7.69
N PRO A 364 13.59 28.75 -8.16
CA PRO A 364 14.88 29.25 -8.61
C PRO A 364 16.03 29.01 -7.60
N ARG A 365 15.74 29.02 -6.29
CA ARG A 365 16.74 28.78 -5.23
C ARG A 365 17.28 27.35 -5.24
N LEU A 366 16.55 26.40 -5.82
CA LEU A 366 16.89 24.98 -5.85
C LEU A 366 17.41 24.52 -7.21
N GLN A 367 17.58 25.46 -8.15
CA GLN A 367 17.98 25.16 -9.52
C GLN A 367 19.40 24.57 -9.59
N ASP A 368 20.27 24.87 -8.62
CA ASP A 368 21.61 24.28 -8.46
C ASP A 368 21.57 22.76 -8.23
N LEU A 369 20.61 22.29 -7.45
CA LEU A 369 20.37 20.89 -7.12
C LEU A 369 19.69 20.15 -8.29
N TYR A 370 18.54 20.65 -8.74
CA TYR A 370 17.74 19.94 -9.74
C TYR A 370 18.39 19.92 -11.12
N SER A 371 19.15 20.95 -11.51
CA SER A 371 19.86 20.93 -12.79
C SER A 371 20.91 19.81 -12.88
N GLN A 372 21.57 19.48 -11.76
CA GLN A 372 22.52 18.35 -11.70
C GLN A 372 21.80 17.01 -11.79
N LEU A 373 20.67 16.88 -11.09
CA LEU A 373 19.87 15.65 -11.11
C LEU A 373 19.26 15.38 -12.49
N ILE A 374 18.63 16.37 -13.10
CA ILE A 374 18.03 16.24 -14.44
C ILE A 374 19.08 15.82 -15.46
N ARG A 375 20.28 16.42 -15.45
CA ARG A 375 21.40 16.02 -16.31
C ARG A 375 21.81 14.56 -16.08
N SER A 376 21.79 14.10 -14.84
CA SER A 376 22.18 12.72 -14.52
C SER A 376 21.10 11.69 -14.87
N VAL A 377 19.82 12.05 -14.74
CA VAL A 377 18.68 11.18 -15.07
C VAL A 377 18.51 11.06 -16.58
N CYS A 378 18.70 12.14 -17.35
CA CYS A 378 18.61 12.08 -18.82
C CYS A 378 19.80 11.38 -19.50
N ARG A 379 20.90 11.13 -18.78
CA ARG A 379 22.11 10.46 -19.30
C ARG A 379 22.19 8.98 -18.94
N ALA A 380 21.33 8.50 -18.05
CA ALA A 380 21.30 7.14 -17.54
C ALA A 380 20.10 6.39 -18.10
#